data_AF-A0AAN0J6Z4-F1
#
_entry.id   AF-A0AAN0J6Z4-F1
#
_cell.length_a   1.000
_cell.length_b   1.000
_cell.length_c   1.000
_cell.angle_alpha   90.00
_cell.angle_beta   90.00
_cell.angle_gamma   90.00
#
_symmetry.space_group_name_H-M   'P 1'
#
loop_
_entity.id
_entity.type
_entity.pdbx_description
1 polymer ?
#
loop_
_entity_poly.entity_id
_entity_poly.type
_entity_poly.pdbx_seq_one_letter_code
_entity_poly.pdbx_strand_id
1 'polypeptide(L)'
;MASKDVDDDEDFDELEEDDSEIVAGMGSLTLSPDEAGKRVTWEKEQSKLKSQLITVDSPDVRSWRKGNSLFFGLHNIAGVDISFVKGTQKACAMMVILTFPDLRVAHISKEIVEMTEPYIPGFLAFREVSFLMDRLEEIKGNNPHLMPQVIMVDGNGILHPRGLGLASHFGILCGIPCIGVAKNLFCVDGLQKSADFKEKISKLKKKGDSFDLKGDSGKLWGKASCQDFR
;
A
#
# COMPACT_ATOMS: atom_id res chain seq x y z
N MET A 1 8.56 -20.66 -36.47
CA MET A 1 9.30 -19.66 -35.67
C MET A 1 8.44 -19.37 -34.46
N ALA A 2 8.59 -20.17 -33.40
CA ALA A 2 7.95 -19.93 -32.13
C ALA A 2 9.03 -19.40 -31.19
N SER A 3 8.72 -18.26 -30.59
CA SER A 3 9.51 -17.48 -29.66
C SER A 3 9.96 -18.33 -28.48
N LYS A 4 11.24 -18.16 -28.14
CA LYS A 4 11.88 -18.71 -26.95
C LYS A 4 11.12 -18.27 -25.71
N ASP A 5 10.72 -19.24 -24.91
CA ASP A 5 10.52 -19.10 -23.48
C ASP A 5 11.83 -18.55 -22.89
N VAL A 6 11.75 -17.41 -22.21
CA VAL A 6 12.82 -16.90 -21.37
C VAL A 6 12.42 -17.26 -19.95
N ASP A 7 13.10 -18.26 -19.41
CA ASP A 7 13.17 -18.53 -17.98
C ASP A 7 13.90 -17.35 -17.32
N ASP A 8 13.15 -16.36 -16.82
CA ASP A 8 13.67 -15.33 -15.93
C ASP A 8 13.42 -15.77 -14.47
N ASP A 9 14.23 -16.73 -14.01
CA ASP A 9 14.45 -16.99 -12.58
C ASP A 9 15.30 -15.84 -11.98
N GLU A 10 14.78 -14.61 -11.99
CA GLU A 10 15.31 -13.55 -11.14
C GLU A 10 14.74 -13.78 -9.71
N ASP A 11 15.62 -13.99 -8.73
CA ASP A 11 15.24 -14.10 -7.32
C ASP A 11 14.69 -12.75 -6.82
N PHE A 12 13.36 -12.61 -6.83
CA PHE A 12 12.64 -11.50 -6.20
C PHE A 12 12.46 -11.84 -4.71
N ASP A 13 13.10 -11.07 -3.83
CA ASP A 13 12.79 -11.05 -2.40
C ASP A 13 11.79 -9.90 -2.15
N GLU A 14 10.78 -10.11 -1.32
CA GLU A 14 10.05 -8.99 -0.68
C GLU A 14 11.02 -8.29 0.27
N LEU A 15 11.86 -7.40 -0.26
CA LEU A 15 12.66 -6.50 0.57
C LEU A 15 11.71 -5.45 1.15
N GLU A 16 11.11 -5.77 2.29
CA GLU A 16 10.52 -4.75 3.15
C GLU A 16 11.66 -3.92 3.73
N GLU A 17 11.93 -2.75 3.14
CA GLU A 17 12.66 -1.70 3.86
C GLU A 17 11.74 -1.24 5.01
N ASP A 18 11.88 -1.88 6.18
CA ASP A 18 11.02 -1.66 7.34
C ASP A 18 11.28 -0.27 7.95
N ASP A 19 10.54 0.72 7.46
CA ASP A 19 10.43 2.05 8.03
C ASP A 19 10.12 2.03 9.55
N SER A 20 9.48 0.97 10.08
CA SER A 20 9.12 0.88 11.50
C SER A 20 10.31 0.67 12.44
N GLU A 21 11.37 0.00 11.99
CA GLU A 21 12.62 -0.13 12.75
C GLU A 21 13.51 1.12 12.61
N ILE A 22 13.51 1.75 11.44
CA ILE A 22 14.35 2.94 11.16
C ILE A 22 13.85 4.17 11.94
N VAL A 23 12.53 4.34 12.10
CA VAL A 23 11.95 5.44 12.89
C VAL A 23 12.13 5.22 14.40
N ALA A 24 12.14 3.96 14.86
CA ALA A 24 12.31 3.62 16.28
C ALA A 24 13.77 3.72 16.77
N GLY A 25 14.74 3.63 15.86
CA GLY A 25 16.18 3.65 16.15
C GLY A 25 16.92 4.82 15.51
N MET A 26 16.46 6.07 15.67
CA MET A 26 17.16 7.27 15.18
C MET A 26 18.52 7.50 15.88
N GLY A 27 19.50 6.66 15.59
CA GLY A 27 20.86 7.09 15.34
C GLY A 27 20.88 7.73 13.96
N SER A 28 21.30 8.99 13.89
CA SER A 28 21.33 9.83 12.69
C SER A 28 21.94 9.13 11.47
N LEU A 29 21.11 8.58 10.57
CA LEU A 29 21.49 8.44 9.17
C LEU A 29 21.66 9.86 8.62
N THR A 30 22.90 10.30 8.46
CA THR A 30 23.22 11.59 7.84
C THR A 30 22.85 11.52 6.37
N LEU A 31 21.72 12.12 6.01
CA LEU A 31 21.32 12.31 4.62
C LEU A 31 22.40 13.10 3.86
N SER A 32 22.67 12.70 2.64
CA SER A 32 23.46 13.52 1.71
C SER A 32 22.75 14.86 1.44
N PRO A 33 23.48 15.89 0.96
CA PRO A 33 22.86 17.17 0.63
C PRO A 33 21.72 17.07 -0.40
N ASP A 34 21.82 16.14 -1.35
CA ASP A 34 20.77 15.87 -2.34
C ASP A 34 19.52 15.28 -1.69
N GLU A 35 19.69 14.23 -0.87
CA GLU A 35 18.58 13.60 -0.14
C GLU A 35 17.90 14.57 0.83
N ALA A 36 18.67 15.44 1.50
CA ALA A 36 18.13 16.49 2.35
C ALA A 36 17.29 17.50 1.54
N GLY A 37 17.74 17.87 0.34
CA GLY A 37 16.98 18.72 -0.59
C GLY A 37 15.68 18.06 -1.08
N LYS A 38 15.75 16.78 -1.47
CA LYS A 38 14.58 15.97 -1.87
C LYS A 38 13.58 15.85 -0.73
N ARG A 39 14.04 15.55 0.48
CA ARG A 39 13.21 15.46 1.68
C ARG A 39 12.38 16.73 1.88
N VAL A 40 13.00 17.92 1.85
CA VAL A 40 12.27 19.20 2.02
C VAL A 40 11.18 19.36 0.96
N THR A 41 11.46 18.96 -0.28
CA THR A 41 10.50 19.03 -1.39
C THR A 41 9.35 18.04 -1.19
N TRP A 42 9.66 16.79 -0.87
CA TRP A 42 8.68 15.74 -0.64
C TRP A 42 7.81 15.99 0.59
N GLU A 43 8.36 16.61 1.64
CA GLU A 43 7.58 17.02 2.82
C GLU A 43 6.49 18.03 2.44
N LYS A 44 6.81 18.99 1.58
CA LYS A 44 5.82 19.96 1.07
C LYS A 44 4.76 19.27 0.23
N GLU A 45 5.16 18.38 -0.68
CA GLU A 45 4.20 17.69 -1.54
C GLU A 45 3.28 16.76 -0.75
N GLN A 46 3.79 16.00 0.23
CA GLN A 46 2.93 15.21 1.11
C GLN A 46 1.94 16.08 1.88
N SER A 47 2.35 17.26 2.35
CA SER A 47 1.45 18.17 3.08
C SER A 47 0.31 18.65 2.19
N LYS A 48 0.63 18.99 0.93
CA LYS A 48 -0.34 19.38 -0.10
C LYS A 48 -1.28 18.23 -0.45
N LEU A 49 -0.77 17.03 -0.74
CA LEU A 49 -1.59 15.86 -1.07
C LEU A 49 -2.49 15.46 0.10
N LYS A 50 -1.97 15.47 1.33
CA LYS A 50 -2.76 15.15 2.53
C LYS A 50 -4.01 16.01 2.69
N SER A 51 -3.98 17.27 2.23
CA SER A 51 -5.17 18.14 2.26
C SER A 51 -6.32 17.66 1.36
N GLN A 52 -6.03 16.78 0.40
CA GLN A 52 -6.98 16.18 -0.54
C GLN A 52 -7.47 14.80 -0.10
N LEU A 53 -6.97 14.28 1.03
CA LEU A 53 -7.27 12.94 1.50
C LEU A 53 -8.73 12.81 1.95
N ILE A 54 -9.42 11.80 1.41
CA ILE A 54 -10.78 11.44 1.79
C ILE A 54 -10.73 10.12 2.55
N THR A 55 -11.23 10.11 3.78
CA THR A 55 -11.26 8.92 4.66
C THR A 55 -12.68 8.48 5.01
N VAL A 56 -13.66 8.88 4.21
CA VAL A 56 -15.07 8.54 4.38
C VAL A 56 -15.62 8.00 3.07
N ASP A 57 -16.49 7.00 3.14
CA ASP A 57 -17.10 6.41 1.95
C ASP A 57 -17.82 7.49 1.13
N SER A 58 -17.51 7.56 -0.17
CA SER A 58 -18.25 8.37 -1.15
C SER A 58 -19.67 7.81 -1.34
N PRO A 59 -20.60 8.59 -1.93
CA PRO A 59 -21.92 8.07 -2.28
C PRO A 59 -21.87 6.78 -3.13
N ASP A 60 -20.93 6.71 -4.08
CA ASP A 60 -20.75 5.53 -4.93
C ASP A 60 -20.29 4.31 -4.15
N VAL A 61 -19.34 4.46 -3.22
CA VAL A 61 -18.90 3.37 -2.33
C VAL A 61 -20.04 2.93 -1.41
N ARG A 62 -20.83 3.86 -0.87
CA ARG A 62 -22.00 3.53 -0.05
C ARG A 62 -23.06 2.77 -0.85
N SER A 63 -23.17 3.04 -2.15
CA SER A 63 -24.13 2.39 -3.05
C SER A 63 -23.87 0.89 -3.21
N TRP A 64 -22.65 0.41 -2.92
CA TRP A 64 -22.33 -1.01 -2.94
C TRP A 64 -23.13 -1.81 -1.90
N ARG A 65 -23.70 -1.14 -0.89
CA ARG A 65 -24.55 -1.77 0.12
C ARG A 65 -26.00 -1.86 -0.41
N LYS A 66 -26.51 -3.08 -0.59
CA LYS A 66 -27.91 -3.31 -0.98
C LYS A 66 -28.53 -4.45 -0.19
N GLY A 67 -29.57 -4.12 0.59
CA GLY A 67 -30.24 -5.10 1.46
C GLY A 67 -29.26 -5.69 2.48
N ASN A 68 -29.17 -7.02 2.54
CA ASN A 68 -28.28 -7.75 3.45
C ASN A 68 -26.87 -8.00 2.86
N SER A 69 -26.59 -7.60 1.62
CA SER A 69 -25.26 -7.76 0.99
C SER A 69 -24.44 -6.48 1.14
N LEU A 70 -23.27 -6.59 1.77
CA LEU A 70 -22.39 -5.46 2.06
C LEU A 70 -21.70 -4.87 0.81
N PHE A 71 -21.60 -5.64 -0.28
CA PHE A 71 -20.78 -5.29 -1.45
C PHE A 71 -21.40 -5.71 -2.80
N PHE A 72 -22.72 -5.61 -2.95
CA PHE A 72 -23.45 -6.02 -4.16
C PHE A 72 -22.96 -5.33 -5.44
N GLY A 73 -22.59 -4.05 -5.36
CA GLY A 73 -22.11 -3.26 -6.51
C GLY A 73 -20.61 -3.37 -6.78
N LEU A 74 -19.88 -4.22 -6.05
CA LEU A 74 -18.44 -4.41 -6.19
C LEU A 74 -18.16 -5.62 -7.08
N HIS A 75 -17.40 -5.42 -8.15
CA HIS A 75 -17.15 -6.41 -9.20
C HIS A 75 -15.67 -6.63 -9.47
N ASN A 76 -14.85 -5.57 -9.45
CA ASN A 76 -13.40 -5.67 -9.66
C ASN A 76 -12.67 -5.02 -8.49
N ILE A 77 -11.75 -5.76 -7.90
CA ILE A 77 -10.78 -5.25 -6.93
C ILE A 77 -9.37 -5.42 -7.51
N ALA A 78 -8.45 -4.52 -7.18
CA ALA A 78 -7.04 -4.70 -7.52
C ALA A 78 -6.21 -5.00 -6.27
N GLY A 79 -5.14 -5.77 -6.45
CA GLY A 79 -4.01 -5.83 -5.53
C GLY A 79 -2.78 -5.22 -6.21
N VAL A 80 -1.99 -4.45 -5.47
CA VAL A 80 -0.70 -3.94 -5.95
C VAL A 80 0.42 -4.24 -4.96
N ASP A 81 1.59 -4.51 -5.52
CA ASP A 81 2.84 -4.75 -4.79
C ASP A 81 4.04 -4.26 -5.63
N ILE A 82 5.12 -3.89 -4.96
CA ILE A 82 6.43 -3.66 -5.57
C ILE A 82 7.47 -4.48 -4.80
N SER A 83 8.08 -5.43 -5.50
CA SER A 83 9.11 -6.31 -4.94
C SER A 83 10.48 -6.00 -5.55
N PHE A 84 11.51 -5.81 -4.73
CA PHE A 84 12.84 -5.41 -5.19
C PHE A 84 13.72 -6.60 -5.56
N VAL A 85 14.56 -6.43 -6.59
CA VAL A 85 15.60 -7.41 -6.94
C VAL A 85 16.83 -7.15 -6.08
N LYS A 86 17.18 -8.15 -5.26
CA LYS A 86 18.22 -8.05 -4.24
C LYS A 86 19.57 -7.62 -4.81
N GLY A 87 20.20 -6.65 -4.15
CA GLY A 87 21.51 -6.14 -4.53
C GLY A 87 21.51 -5.28 -5.81
N THR A 88 20.33 -4.88 -6.30
CA THR A 88 20.19 -4.00 -7.47
C THR A 88 19.24 -2.83 -7.17
N GLN A 89 19.10 -1.90 -8.13
CA GLN A 89 18.06 -0.87 -8.11
C GLN A 89 16.79 -1.30 -8.86
N LYS A 90 16.70 -2.55 -9.33
CA LYS A 90 15.52 -3.03 -10.03
C LYS A 90 14.43 -3.46 -9.05
N ALA A 91 13.19 -3.33 -9.48
CA ALA A 91 12.02 -3.87 -8.79
C ALA A 91 10.98 -4.35 -9.80
N CYS A 92 10.08 -5.23 -9.39
CA CYS A 92 8.91 -5.63 -10.14
C CYS A 92 7.70 -4.88 -9.62
N ALA A 93 7.12 -4.00 -10.43
CA ALA A 93 5.84 -3.37 -10.14
C ALA A 93 4.70 -4.24 -10.65
N MET A 94 3.77 -4.62 -9.77
CA MET A 94 2.70 -5.57 -10.08
C MET A 94 1.33 -4.98 -9.74
N MET A 95 0.37 -5.17 -10.65
CA MET A 95 -1.06 -4.94 -10.40
C MET A 95 -1.88 -6.14 -10.88
N VAL A 96 -2.68 -6.71 -10.00
CA VAL A 96 -3.56 -7.85 -10.29
C VAL A 96 -5.01 -7.42 -10.12
N ILE A 97 -5.84 -7.63 -11.13
CA ILE A 97 -7.29 -7.43 -11.04
C ILE A 97 -7.95 -8.76 -10.71
N LEU A 98 -8.76 -8.77 -9.66
CA LEU A 98 -9.59 -9.90 -9.24
C LEU A 98 -11.07 -9.54 -9.42
N THR A 99 -11.84 -10.51 -9.92
CA THR A 99 -13.31 -10.47 -9.84
C THR A 99 -13.75 -10.58 -8.39
N PHE A 100 -14.88 -9.95 -8.05
CA PHE A 100 -15.46 -9.96 -6.71
C PHE A 100 -16.94 -10.38 -6.79
N PRO A 101 -17.43 -11.26 -5.89
CA PRO A 101 -16.74 -11.81 -4.71
C PRO A 101 -15.89 -13.06 -4.95
N ASP A 102 -15.82 -13.57 -6.19
CA ASP A 102 -15.20 -14.87 -6.50
C ASP A 102 -13.69 -14.91 -6.31
N LEU A 103 -13.01 -13.76 -6.28
CA LEU A 103 -11.56 -13.59 -6.20
C LEU A 103 -10.78 -14.33 -7.30
N ARG A 104 -11.35 -14.42 -8.51
CA ARG A 104 -10.65 -14.98 -9.67
C ARG A 104 -9.84 -13.90 -10.39
N VAL A 105 -8.61 -14.22 -10.75
CA VAL A 105 -7.73 -13.35 -11.54
C VAL A 105 -8.35 -13.07 -12.90
N ALA A 106 -8.63 -11.80 -13.16
CA ALA A 106 -9.13 -11.29 -14.43
C ALA A 106 -8.00 -10.71 -15.30
N HIS A 107 -6.99 -10.11 -14.65
CA HIS A 107 -5.86 -9.49 -15.34
C HIS A 107 -4.63 -9.39 -14.43
N ILE A 108 -3.44 -9.43 -15.04
CA ILE A 108 -2.15 -9.20 -14.38
C ILE A 108 -1.37 -8.23 -15.28
N SER A 109 -0.95 -7.09 -14.74
CA SER A 109 0.04 -6.21 -15.35
C SER A 109 1.29 -6.19 -14.47
N LYS A 110 2.45 -6.41 -15.09
CA LYS A 110 3.75 -6.45 -14.40
C LYS A 110 4.85 -5.84 -15.26
N GLU A 111 5.81 -5.17 -14.63
CA GLU A 111 7.02 -4.70 -15.30
C GLU A 111 8.19 -4.63 -14.34
N ILE A 112 9.37 -4.98 -14.85
CA ILE A 112 10.65 -4.73 -14.16
C ILE A 112 11.04 -3.29 -14.42
N VAL A 113 11.13 -2.52 -13.35
CA VAL A 113 11.43 -1.09 -13.34
C VAL A 113 12.75 -0.83 -12.62
N GLU A 114 13.36 0.31 -12.91
CA GLU A 114 14.57 0.78 -12.22
C GLU A 114 14.21 1.92 -11.26
N MET A 115 14.50 1.72 -9.99
CA MET A 115 14.24 2.67 -8.91
C MET A 115 15.30 3.77 -8.92
N THR A 116 14.93 4.94 -9.41
CA THR A 116 15.84 6.08 -9.57
C THR A 116 15.85 7.02 -8.36
N GLU A 117 14.79 6.98 -7.55
CA GLU A 117 14.67 7.82 -6.36
C GLU A 117 15.29 7.14 -5.13
N PRO A 118 15.98 7.91 -4.26
CA PRO A 118 16.64 7.36 -3.08
C PRO A 118 15.62 6.91 -2.04
N TYR A 119 16.03 5.94 -1.23
CA TYR A 119 15.25 5.56 -0.06
C TYR A 119 15.41 6.60 1.05
N ILE A 120 14.35 7.35 1.31
CA ILE A 120 14.25 8.24 2.47
C ILE A 120 13.10 7.74 3.34
N PRO A 121 13.34 7.36 4.61
CA PRO A 121 12.31 6.81 5.48
C PRO A 121 11.08 7.71 5.62
N GLY A 122 9.89 7.14 5.47
CA GLY A 122 8.61 7.86 5.42
C GLY A 122 8.28 8.53 4.07
N PHE A 123 9.06 8.25 3.02
CA PHE A 123 8.84 8.75 1.65
C PHE A 123 8.84 7.65 0.59
N LEU A 124 8.67 6.38 0.97
CA LEU A 124 8.63 5.24 0.05
C LEU A 124 7.69 5.47 -1.15
N ALA A 125 6.54 6.08 -0.92
CA ALA A 125 5.57 6.40 -1.97
C ALA A 125 6.14 7.21 -3.15
N PHE A 126 7.15 8.05 -2.94
CA PHE A 126 7.78 8.81 -4.04
C PHE A 126 8.63 7.94 -4.96
N ARG A 127 9.05 6.76 -4.51
CA ARG A 127 9.77 5.78 -5.32
C ARG A 127 8.82 4.90 -6.13
N GLU A 128 7.63 4.62 -5.59
CA GLU A 128 6.79 3.52 -6.08
C GLU A 128 5.56 3.97 -6.87
N VAL A 129 4.96 5.10 -6.49
CA VAL A 129 3.63 5.49 -7.00
C VAL A 129 3.61 5.70 -8.51
N SER A 130 4.68 6.22 -9.12
CA SER A 130 4.75 6.38 -10.58
C SER A 130 4.61 5.05 -11.30
N PHE A 131 5.33 4.01 -10.85
CA PHE A 131 5.30 2.70 -11.49
C PHE A 131 3.94 2.02 -11.32
N LEU A 132 3.27 2.20 -10.18
CA LEU A 132 1.90 1.73 -9.97
C LEU A 132 0.88 2.46 -10.85
N MET A 133 1.06 3.77 -11.06
CA MET A 133 0.24 4.56 -11.98
C MET A 133 0.41 4.08 -13.42
N ASP A 134 1.63 3.73 -13.84
CA ASP A 134 1.87 3.18 -15.18
C ASP A 134 1.13 1.86 -15.41
N ARG A 135 1.11 0.95 -14.40
CA ARG A 135 0.30 -0.29 -14.49
C ARG A 135 -1.19 0.01 -14.61
N LEU A 136 -1.68 1.00 -13.87
CA LEU A 136 -3.09 1.40 -13.92
C LEU A 136 -3.48 2.00 -15.28
N GLU A 137 -2.66 2.90 -15.82
CA GLU A 137 -2.91 3.51 -17.13
C GLU A 137 -2.80 2.50 -18.27
N GLU A 138 -1.92 1.50 -18.17
CA GLU A 138 -1.89 0.35 -19.08
C GLU A 138 -3.25 -0.39 -19.09
N ILE A 139 -3.76 -0.74 -17.91
CA ILE A 139 -5.06 -1.44 -17.77
C ILE A 139 -6.19 -0.58 -18.31
N LYS A 140 -6.18 0.72 -18.00
CA LYS A 140 -7.18 1.67 -18.48
C LYS A 140 -7.18 1.80 -20.00
N GLY A 141 -6.02 1.80 -20.63
CA GLY A 141 -5.87 1.86 -22.09
C GLY A 141 -6.24 0.56 -22.80
N ASN A 142 -5.80 -0.58 -22.26
CA ASN A 142 -5.92 -1.88 -22.91
C ASN A 142 -7.20 -2.64 -22.52
N ASN A 143 -7.66 -2.49 -21.29
CA ASN A 143 -8.76 -3.24 -20.68
C ASN A 143 -9.66 -2.36 -19.78
N PRO A 144 -10.26 -1.27 -20.30
CA PRO A 144 -11.01 -0.31 -19.47
C PRO A 144 -12.19 -0.91 -18.70
N HIS A 145 -12.77 -2.02 -19.18
CA HIS A 145 -13.85 -2.75 -18.51
C HIS A 145 -13.39 -3.51 -17.26
N LEU A 146 -12.07 -3.68 -17.07
CA LEU A 146 -11.46 -4.29 -15.89
C LEU A 146 -10.97 -3.27 -14.87
N MET A 147 -11.26 -1.98 -15.05
CA MET A 147 -10.89 -0.95 -14.08
C MET A 147 -11.37 -1.33 -12.67
N PRO A 148 -10.47 -1.30 -11.66
CA PRO A 148 -10.83 -1.66 -10.30
C PRO A 148 -11.68 -0.57 -9.66
N GLN A 149 -12.60 -0.99 -8.79
CA GLN A 149 -13.41 -0.08 -7.98
C GLN A 149 -12.76 0.23 -6.62
N VAL A 150 -11.84 -0.63 -6.18
CA VAL A 150 -11.02 -0.45 -4.98
C VAL A 150 -9.68 -1.16 -5.21
N ILE A 151 -8.61 -0.58 -4.66
CA ILE A 151 -7.25 -1.14 -4.74
C ILE A 151 -6.76 -1.46 -3.34
N MET A 152 -6.30 -2.70 -3.14
CA MET A 152 -5.57 -3.15 -1.97
C MET A 152 -4.08 -2.94 -2.25
N VAL A 153 -3.43 -2.15 -1.41
CA VAL A 153 -2.03 -1.75 -1.59
C VAL A 153 -1.23 -2.41 -0.49
N ASP A 154 -0.21 -3.20 -0.84
CA ASP A 154 0.76 -3.67 0.14
C ASP A 154 1.53 -2.46 0.69
N GLY A 155 1.32 -2.15 1.96
CA GLY A 155 1.83 -0.93 2.58
C GLY A 155 0.77 -0.07 3.26
N ASN A 156 1.24 1.02 3.87
CA ASN A 156 0.41 1.83 4.76
C ASN A 156 -0.40 2.90 4.02
N GLY A 157 -1.59 3.19 4.55
CA GLY A 157 -2.39 4.36 4.20
C GLY A 157 -2.19 5.49 5.20
N ILE A 158 -3.24 5.79 5.97
CA ILE A 158 -3.17 6.86 6.98
C ILE A 158 -2.29 6.50 8.17
N LEU A 159 -2.08 5.21 8.48
CA LEU A 159 -1.17 4.72 9.54
C LEU A 159 0.29 4.95 9.12
N HIS A 160 0.70 6.21 9.11
CA HIS A 160 2.00 6.68 8.61
C HIS A 160 2.42 7.91 9.41
N PRO A 161 3.72 8.18 9.67
CA PRO A 161 4.17 9.30 10.50
C PRO A 161 3.63 10.65 10.05
N ARG A 162 3.45 10.81 8.74
CA ARG A 162 2.90 12.03 8.12
C ARG A 162 1.41 11.91 7.75
N GLY A 163 0.79 10.77 8.04
CA GLY A 163 -0.61 10.47 7.72
C GLY A 163 -0.89 10.34 6.22
N LEU A 164 0.13 9.99 5.45
CA LEU A 164 0.09 9.87 3.99
C LEU A 164 1.11 8.81 3.53
N GLY A 165 0.83 7.55 3.80
CA GLY A 165 1.59 6.41 3.27
C GLY A 165 1.26 6.10 1.81
N LEU A 166 1.89 5.06 1.26
CA LEU A 166 1.76 4.63 -0.13
C LEU A 166 0.31 4.53 -0.61
N ALA A 167 -0.56 3.83 0.14
CA ALA A 167 -1.95 3.61 -0.28
C ALA A 167 -2.75 4.92 -0.35
N SER A 168 -2.51 5.85 0.59
CA SER A 168 -3.15 7.15 0.60
C SER A 168 -2.62 8.06 -0.51
N HIS A 169 -1.31 8.05 -0.75
CA HIS A 169 -0.69 8.82 -1.83
C HIS A 169 -1.22 8.32 -3.19
N PHE A 170 -1.13 7.01 -3.44
CA PHE A 170 -1.60 6.42 -4.69
C PHE A 170 -3.09 6.69 -4.93
N GLY A 171 -3.95 6.47 -3.92
CA GLY A 171 -5.39 6.71 -4.02
C GLY A 171 -5.78 8.15 -4.36
N ILE A 172 -5.02 9.14 -3.86
CA ILE A 172 -5.24 10.55 -4.23
C ILE A 172 -4.93 10.77 -5.72
N LEU A 173 -3.81 10.23 -6.22
CA LEU A 173 -3.40 10.45 -7.60
C LEU A 173 -4.27 9.70 -8.62
N CYS A 174 -4.63 8.45 -8.32
CA CYS A 174 -5.44 7.65 -9.24
C CYS A 174 -6.94 7.94 -9.15
N GLY A 175 -7.40 8.58 -8.07
CA GLY A 175 -8.82 8.86 -7.83
C GLY A 175 -9.66 7.62 -7.56
N ILE A 176 -9.03 6.48 -7.22
CA ILE A 176 -9.69 5.22 -6.89
C ILE A 176 -9.56 4.96 -5.38
N PRO A 177 -10.61 4.47 -4.70
CA PRO A 177 -10.52 4.07 -3.30
C PRO A 177 -9.37 3.09 -3.07
N CYS A 178 -8.47 3.40 -2.13
CA CYS A 178 -7.32 2.56 -1.79
C CYS A 178 -7.35 2.15 -0.31
N ILE A 179 -7.03 0.88 -0.05
CA ILE A 179 -6.89 0.31 1.29
C ILE A 179 -5.43 -0.14 1.45
N GLY A 180 -4.73 0.46 2.42
CA GLY A 180 -3.40 0.00 2.80
C GLY A 180 -3.49 -1.27 3.65
N VAL A 181 -2.80 -2.32 3.23
CA VAL A 181 -2.71 -3.61 3.90
C VAL A 181 -1.25 -3.85 4.25
N ALA A 182 -0.82 -3.33 5.41
CA ALA A 182 0.55 -3.46 5.86
C ALA A 182 0.75 -4.73 6.71
N LYS A 183 1.90 -5.39 6.51
CA LYS A 183 2.35 -6.55 7.29
C LYS A 183 2.92 -6.15 8.66
N ASN A 184 3.44 -4.92 8.78
CA ASN A 184 4.07 -4.38 9.98
C ASN A 184 3.34 -3.16 10.57
N LEU A 185 3.36 -3.05 11.91
CA LEU A 185 2.83 -1.88 12.63
C LEU A 185 3.83 -0.71 12.56
N PHE A 186 3.39 0.40 11.98
CA PHE A 186 4.08 1.68 12.11
C PHE A 186 3.83 2.33 13.48
N CYS A 187 4.92 2.77 14.12
CA CYS A 187 4.84 3.45 15.40
C CYS A 187 4.48 4.94 15.21
N VAL A 188 3.21 5.27 15.38
CA VAL A 188 2.69 6.65 15.24
C VAL A 188 1.72 6.95 16.37
N ASP A 189 1.72 8.20 16.86
CA ASP A 189 0.74 8.66 17.85
C ASP A 189 0.61 7.69 19.05
N GLY A 190 1.75 7.28 19.62
CA GLY A 190 1.83 6.37 20.76
C GLY A 190 1.60 4.88 20.45
N LEU A 191 1.17 4.54 19.24
CA LEU A 191 1.11 3.14 18.79
C LEU A 191 2.52 2.56 18.72
N GLN A 192 2.71 1.38 19.29
CA GLN A 192 3.99 0.68 19.35
C GLN A 192 3.78 -0.82 19.59
N LYS A 193 4.78 -1.64 19.26
CA LYS A 193 4.78 -3.10 19.48
C LYS A 193 5.00 -3.47 20.97
N SER A 194 4.23 -2.86 21.89
CA SER A 194 4.29 -3.07 23.34
C SER A 194 3.86 -4.47 23.79
N ALA A 195 4.08 -4.81 25.06
CA ALA A 195 3.58 -6.06 25.65
C ALA A 195 2.06 -6.19 25.49
N ASP A 196 1.31 -5.13 25.82
CA ASP A 196 -0.14 -5.07 25.66
C ASP A 196 -0.57 -5.24 24.20
N PHE A 197 0.16 -4.66 23.24
CA PHE A 197 -0.11 -4.85 21.81
C PHE A 197 0.07 -6.31 21.41
N LYS A 198 1.20 -6.92 21.80
CA LYS A 198 1.48 -8.34 21.54
C LYS A 198 0.43 -9.25 22.19
N GLU A 199 -0.04 -8.91 23.39
CA GLU A 199 -1.13 -9.64 24.05
C GLU A 199 -2.44 -9.53 23.26
N LYS A 200 -2.82 -8.34 22.78
CA LYS A 200 -4.00 -8.16 21.92
C LYS A 200 -3.90 -8.96 20.62
N ILE A 201 -2.75 -8.93 19.95
CA ILE A 201 -2.51 -9.75 18.75
C ILE A 201 -2.65 -11.24 19.06
N SER A 202 -2.11 -11.70 20.20
CA SER A 202 -2.22 -13.11 20.61
C SER A 202 -3.67 -13.57 20.81
N LYS A 203 -4.61 -12.66 21.07
CA LYS A 203 -6.04 -12.94 21.23
C LYS A 203 -6.80 -13.05 19.91
N LEU A 204 -6.23 -12.61 18.79
CA LEU A 204 -6.84 -12.78 17.47
C LEU A 204 -6.61 -14.21 17.00
N LYS A 205 -7.66 -15.03 16.95
CA LYS A 205 -7.56 -16.48 16.71
C LYS A 205 -8.25 -16.94 15.44
N LYS A 206 -9.21 -16.18 14.93
CA LYS A 206 -10.04 -16.55 13.79
C LYS A 206 -10.00 -15.45 12.74
N LYS A 207 -10.21 -15.84 11.48
CA LYS A 207 -10.39 -14.91 10.38
C LYS A 207 -11.48 -13.89 10.73
N GLY A 208 -11.16 -12.61 10.56
CA GLY A 208 -12.05 -11.49 10.86
C GLY A 208 -11.97 -10.98 12.30
N ASP A 209 -11.30 -11.70 13.22
CA ASP A 209 -10.97 -11.15 14.53
C ASP A 209 -10.10 -9.91 14.32
N SER A 210 -10.45 -8.82 14.99
CA SER A 210 -9.74 -7.55 14.83
C SER A 210 -9.86 -6.64 16.04
N PHE A 211 -8.94 -5.68 16.17
CA PHE A 211 -9.06 -4.58 17.10
C PHE A 211 -8.58 -3.26 16.49
N ASP A 212 -9.12 -2.16 16.99
CA ASP A 212 -8.84 -0.82 16.49
C ASP A 212 -7.46 -0.34 16.92
N LEU A 213 -6.72 0.25 15.98
CA LEU A 213 -5.45 0.93 16.22
C LEU A 213 -5.75 2.40 16.52
N LYS A 214 -6.09 2.67 17.78
CA LYS A 214 -6.35 4.02 18.29
C LYS A 214 -5.10 4.57 18.96
N GLY A 215 -4.63 5.73 18.50
CA GLY A 215 -3.46 6.40 19.07
C GLY A 215 -3.79 7.21 20.32
N ASP A 216 -2.75 7.77 20.95
CA ASP A 216 -2.83 8.56 22.19
C ASP A 216 -3.66 9.83 22.02
N SER A 217 -3.66 10.44 20.83
CA SER A 217 -4.55 11.54 20.48
C SER A 217 -6.05 11.17 20.48
N GLY A 218 -6.36 9.87 20.56
CA GLY A 218 -7.70 9.32 20.40
C GLY A 218 -8.11 9.12 18.95
N LYS A 219 -7.25 9.43 17.97
CA LYS A 219 -7.50 9.18 16.55
C LYS A 219 -7.48 7.68 16.24
N LEU A 220 -8.44 7.23 15.43
CA LEU A 220 -8.42 5.90 14.83
C LEU A 220 -7.53 5.91 13.58
N TRP A 221 -6.42 5.17 13.62
CA TRP A 221 -5.46 5.10 12.52
C TRP A 221 -5.67 3.88 11.61
N GLY A 222 -6.31 2.84 12.10
CA GLY A 222 -6.53 1.61 11.35
C GLY A 222 -7.03 0.50 12.24
N LYS A 223 -6.82 -0.74 11.81
CA LYS A 223 -7.28 -1.94 12.50
C LYS A 223 -6.24 -3.04 12.31
N ALA A 224 -5.88 -3.71 13.39
CA ALA A 224 -5.17 -4.98 13.32
C ALA A 224 -6.20 -6.08 13.10
N SER A 225 -5.98 -6.95 12.12
CA SER A 225 -6.94 -7.98 11.73
C SER A 225 -6.24 -9.30 11.45
N CYS A 226 -6.80 -10.39 11.95
CA CYS A 226 -6.37 -11.74 11.60
C CYS A 226 -6.99 -12.16 10.27
N GLN A 227 -6.13 -12.46 9.29
CA GLN A 227 -6.54 -12.88 7.95
C GLN A 227 -6.30 -14.38 7.70
N ASP A 228 -5.73 -15.10 8.68
CA ASP A 228 -5.35 -16.51 8.55
C ASP A 228 -6.52 -17.37 8.04
N PHE A 229 -6.35 -17.90 6.83
CA PHE A 229 -6.93 -19.16 6.40
C PHE A 229 -5.93 -20.25 6.80
N ARG A 230 -5.98 -20.72 8.05
CA ARG A 230 -5.30 -21.98 8.37
C ARG A 230 -6.09 -23.16 7.84
#